data_AF-A0A920U5S8-F1
#
_entry.id   AF-A0A920U5S8-F1
#
_cell.length_a   1.000
_cell.length_b   1.000
_cell.length_c   1.000
_cell.angle_alpha   90.00
_cell.angle_beta   90.00
_cell.angle_gamma   90.00
#
_symmetry.space_group_name_H-M   'P 1'
#
loop_
_entity.id
_entity.type
_entity.pdbx_description
1 polymer ?
#
loop_
_entity_poly.entity_id
_entity_poly.type
_entity_poly.pdbx_seq_one_letter_code
_entity_poly.pdbx_strand_id
1 'polypeptide(L)' 'MDPLTLIPFDTLLIDWSDMAEAEKDWLGEYHQEVWDKISPLLGDEESQWLWGKCQVPGFTMSA' A
#
# COMPACT_ATOMS: atom_id res chain seq x y z
N MET A 1 1.57 16.53 7.15
CA MET A 1 1.58 15.74 8.40
C MET A 1 1.79 14.33 7.95
N ASP A 2 2.84 13.69 8.43
CA ASP A 2 3.23 12.36 7.94
C ASP A 2 2.54 11.29 8.80
N PRO A 3 2.14 10.16 8.21
CA PRO A 3 1.50 9.08 8.96
C PRO A 3 2.48 8.49 9.99
N LEU A 4 2.01 8.36 11.24
CA LEU A 4 2.79 7.72 12.31
C LEU A 4 2.64 6.19 12.28
N THR A 5 1.44 5.70 11.93
CA THR A 5 1.16 4.28 11.79
C THR A 5 1.38 3.87 10.34
N LEU A 6 2.24 2.87 10.13
CA LEU A 6 2.56 2.35 8.80
C LEU A 6 2.07 0.91 8.68
N ILE A 7 0.79 0.77 8.35
CA ILE A 7 0.14 -0.50 8.03
C ILE A 7 -0.67 -0.31 6.73
N PRO A 8 -0.76 -1.34 5.87
CA PRO A 8 -1.56 -1.23 4.66
C PRO A 8 -3.06 -1.14 4.99
N PHE A 9 -3.81 -0.42 4.17
CA PHE A 9 -5.27 -0.49 4.16
C PHE A 9 -5.71 -1.81 3.52
N ASP A 10 -6.80 -2.40 4.01
CA ASP A 10 -7.38 -3.59 3.37
C ASP A 10 -8.19 -3.20 2.13
N THR A 11 -7.60 -3.42 0.97
CA THR A 11 -8.16 -3.06 -0.33
C THR A 11 -9.41 -3.87 -0.73
N LEU A 12 -9.68 -4.99 -0.05
CA LEU A 12 -10.87 -5.80 -0.31
C LEU A 12 -12.18 -5.12 0.14
N LEU A 13 -12.09 -4.10 1.01
CA LEU A 13 -13.23 -3.37 1.54
C LEU A 13 -13.50 -2.04 0.82
N ILE A 14 -12.72 -1.73 -0.21
CA ILE A 14 -12.78 -0.46 -0.93
C ILE A 14 -13.66 -0.62 -2.18
N ASP A 15 -14.65 0.27 -2.33
CA ASP A 15 -15.33 0.46 -3.61
C ASP A 15 -14.52 1.43 -4.49
N TRP A 16 -13.78 0.88 -5.44
CA TRP A 16 -12.92 1.65 -6.35
C TRP A 16 -13.69 2.55 -7.32
N SER A 17 -14.99 2.33 -7.50
CA SER A 17 -15.82 3.16 -8.36
C SER A 17 -16.18 4.51 -7.72
N ASP A 18 -16.12 4.57 -6.39
CA ASP A 18 -16.38 5.77 -5.60
C ASP A 18 -15.11 6.61 -5.31
N MET A 19 -13.93 6.11 -5.69
CA MET A 19 -12.65 6.83 -5.51
C MET A 19 -12.26 7.66 -6.73
N ALA A 20 -11.87 8.90 -6.49
CA ALA A 20 -11.20 9.73 -7.49
C ALA A 20 -9.77 9.22 -7.77
N GLU A 21 -9.24 9.48 -8.96
CA GLU A 21 -7.88 9.08 -9.32
C GLU A 21 -6.82 9.61 -8.35
N ALA A 22 -6.95 10.86 -7.89
CA ALA A 22 -6.04 11.43 -6.90
C ALA A 22 -6.04 10.69 -5.55
N GLU A 23 -7.17 10.08 -5.16
CA GLU A 23 -7.26 9.28 -3.93
C GLU A 23 -6.60 7.92 -4.11
N LYS A 24 -6.71 7.33 -5.31
CA LYS A 24 -6.00 6.09 -5.68
C LYS A 24 -4.50 6.31 -5.72
N ASP A 25 -4.05 7.41 -6.32
CA ASP A 25 -2.64 7.81 -6.37
C ASP A 25 -2.10 7.99 -4.95
N TRP A 26 -2.81 8.75 -4.11
CA TRP A 26 -2.42 8.94 -2.71
C TRP A 26 -2.32 7.62 -1.93
N LEU A 27 -3.30 6.73 -2.10
CA LEU A 27 -3.27 5.41 -1.44
C LEU A 27 -2.09 4.56 -1.95
N GLY A 28 -1.79 4.62 -3.24
CA GLY A 28 -0.65 3.95 -3.86
C GLY A 28 0.69 4.45 -3.29
N GLU A 29 0.87 5.77 -3.22
CA GLU A 29 2.06 6.40 -2.62
C GLU A 29 2.21 6.03 -1.14
N TYR A 30 1.11 6.03 -0.38
CA TYR A 30 1.11 5.60 1.01
C TYR A 30 1.49 4.12 1.16
N HIS A 31 0.93 3.24 0.32
CA HIS A 31 1.30 1.82 0.31
C HIS A 31 2.76 1.58 -0.11
N GLN A 32 3.33 2.42 -1.00
CA GLN A 32 4.76 2.43 -1.31
C GLN A 32 5.59 2.81 -0.07
N GLU A 33 5.19 3.85 0.67
CA GLU A 33 5.87 4.22 1.91
C GLU A 33 5.83 3.11 2.96
N VAL A 34 4.69 2.42 3.10
CA VAL A 34 4.54 1.24 3.98
C VAL A 34 5.50 0.13 3.54
N TRP A 35 5.56 -0.18 2.24
CA TRP A 35 6.49 -1.18 1.70
C TRP A 35 7.95 -0.83 2.00
N ASP A 36 8.37 0.38 1.63
CA ASP A 36 9.76 0.82 1.72
C ASP A 36 10.29 0.79 3.16
N LYS A 37 9.43 1.14 4.12
CA LYS A 37 9.80 1.21 5.55
C LYS A 37 9.68 -0.11 6.28
N ILE A 38 8.69 -0.94 5.93
CA ILE A 38 8.38 -2.15 6.70
C ILE A 38 9.00 -3.40 6.10
N SER A 39 9.06 -3.54 4.76
CA SER A 39 9.63 -4.74 4.12
C SER A 39 11.07 -5.07 4.54
N PRO A 40 11.99 -4.12 4.78
CA PRO A 40 13.36 -4.45 5.19
C PRO A 40 13.46 -5.06 6.60
N LEU A 41 12.37 -4.99 7.37
CA LEU A 41 12.30 -5.50 8.75
C LEU A 41 11.67 -6.91 8.82
N LEU A 42 11.23 -7.44 7.68
CA LEU A 42 10.46 -8.67 7.57
C LEU A 42 11.29 -9.81 6.93
N GLY A 43 10.84 -11.05 7.15
CA GLY A 43 11.34 -12.20 6.41
C GLY A 43 10.71 -12.30 5.02
N ASP A 44 11.14 -13.30 4.24
CA ASP A 44 10.69 -13.48 2.85
C ASP A 44 9.16 -13.70 2.76
N GLU A 45 8.59 -14.50 3.65
CA GLU A 45 7.15 -14.82 3.65
C GLU A 45 6.31 -13.59 4.01
N GLU A 46 6.68 -12.88 5.07
CA GLU A 46 5.96 -11.69 5.53
C GLU A 46 6.09 -10.54 4.54
N SER A 47 7.25 -10.41 3.88
CA SER A 47 7.46 -9.43 2.82
C SER A 47 6.59 -9.74 1.62
N GLN A 48 6.50 -10.99 1.17
CA GLN A 48 5.60 -11.35 0.06
C GLN A 48 4.13 -11.07 0.40
N TRP A 49 3.72 -11.34 1.64
CA TRP A 49 2.38 -10.99 2.12
C TRP A 49 2.14 -9.48 2.08
N LEU A 50 3.09 -8.69 2.61
CA LEU A 50 2.98 -7.23 2.65
C LEU A 50 2.91 -6.65 1.23
N TRP A 51 3.73 -7.15 0.31
CA TRP A 51 3.72 -6.74 -1.11
C TRP A 51 2.33 -6.91 -1.72
N GLY A 52 1.69 -8.06 -1.48
CA GLY A 52 0.34 -8.34 -1.95
C GLY A 52 -0.71 -7.41 -1.34
N LYS A 53 -0.56 -7.04 -0.06
CA LYS A 53 -1.47 -6.12 0.64
C LYS A 53 -1.32 -4.66 0.22
N CYS A 54 -0.15 -4.28 -0.28
CA CYS A 54 0.12 -2.92 -0.73
C CYS A 54 -0.36 -2.64 -2.17
N GLN A 55 -0.84 -3.64 -2.92
CA GLN A 55 -1.29 -3.44 -4.30
C GLN A 55 -2.55 -2.54 -4.39
N VAL A 56 -2.50 -1.55 -5.28
CA VAL A 56 -3.59 -0.61 -5.56
C VAL A 56 -3.88 -0.59 -7.07
N PRO A 57 -5.15 -0.71 -7.51
CA PRO A 57 -5.49 -0.66 -8.93
C PRO A 57 -5.07 0.66 -9.57
N GLY A 58 -4.40 0.58 -10.72
CA GLY A 58 -3.94 1.77 -11.47
C GLY A 58 -2.60 2.34 -11.00
N PHE A 59 -2.08 1.88 -9.85
CA PHE A 59 -0.77 2.28 -9.34
C PHE A 59 0.25 1.15 -9.53
N THR A 60 1.50 1.50 -9.90
CA THR A 60 2.59 0.52 -10.06
C THR A 60 3.57 0.65 -8.90
N MET A 61 3.61 -0.36 -8.04
CA MET A 61 4.59 -0.43 -6.96
C MET A 61 5.99 -0.72 -7.47
N SER A 62 7.00 -0.10 -6.83
CA SER A 62 8.41 -0.45 -6.98
C SER A 62 8.88 -1.34 -5.83
N ALA A 63 9.59 -2.41 -6.16
CA ALA A 63 10.19 -3.33 -5.19
C ALA A 63 11.50 -2.78 -4.64
#